data_AF-A0A3D4LJ11-F1
#
_entry.id   AF-A0A3D4LJ11-F1
#
_cell.length_a   1.000
_cell.length_b   1.000
_cell.length_c   1.000
_cell.angle_alpha   90.00
_cell.angle_beta   90.00
_cell.angle_gamma   90.00
#
_symmetry.space_group_name_H-M   'P 1'
#
loop_
_entity.id
_entity.type
_entity.pdbx_description
1 polymer ?
#
loop_
_entity_poly.entity_id
_entity_poly.type
_entity_poly.pdbx_seq_one_letter_code
_entity_poly.pdbx_strand_id
1 'polypeptide(L)'
;MNKKNIIKRSTCFLLVSILLFSNVYVAFAASSPTQYATVYSHDYSYFNAAVSLGTGARAYVSVQNDDGTGGIAAGYMGGNAKLYNSNGIISKSTGMQYTDDYVVGWAWYTNYATWSGTYYAKSQVAFYNGDGYDKFDVNKSPSVSYSSSKSNTQMTEELAISEYKINENGEKYGSELYADICGELPDLILAEGKNGEIGYVRNIDLNPDPKTIEEAIALNKITEIPLYSSDGKTVIGTFEFSRSSGIH
;
A
#
# COMPACT_ATOMS: atom_id res chain seq x y z
N MET A 1 -59.27 -6.57 51.80
CA MET A 1 -57.93 -6.09 52.20
C MET A 1 -57.39 -6.93 53.35
N ASN A 2 -56.50 -7.89 53.07
CA ASN A 2 -55.34 -8.20 53.93
C ASN A 2 -54.44 -9.25 53.26
N LYS A 3 -53.15 -8.93 53.17
CA LYS A 3 -52.08 -9.80 52.69
C LYS A 3 -51.87 -10.97 53.65
N LYS A 4 -51.59 -12.17 53.12
CA LYS A 4 -50.64 -13.10 53.74
C LYS A 4 -49.97 -13.96 52.68
N ASN A 5 -48.65 -13.78 52.59
CA ASN A 5 -47.71 -14.49 51.74
C ASN A 5 -47.60 -15.97 52.15
N ILE A 6 -47.48 -16.87 51.18
CA ILE A 6 -46.76 -18.14 51.36
C ILE A 6 -45.76 -18.30 50.22
N ILE A 7 -44.51 -18.12 50.58
CA ILE A 7 -43.29 -18.47 49.84
C ILE A 7 -43.15 -19.99 49.85
N LYS A 8 -42.71 -20.61 48.74
CA LYS A 8 -41.69 -21.67 48.75
C LYS A 8 -41.20 -22.09 47.35
N ARG A 9 -39.87 -21.98 47.20
CA ARG A 9 -38.91 -22.91 46.57
C ARG A 9 -38.95 -23.06 45.04
N SER A 10 -37.96 -22.50 44.34
CA SER A 10 -36.60 -23.02 44.12
C SER A 10 -36.54 -23.96 42.92
N THR A 11 -36.05 -23.46 41.78
CA THR A 11 -35.12 -24.24 40.95
C THR A 11 -34.24 -23.28 40.15
N CYS A 12 -32.95 -23.36 40.41
CA CYS A 12 -31.87 -22.66 39.74
C CYS A 12 -31.61 -23.40 38.41
N PHE A 13 -31.86 -22.76 37.27
CA PHE A 13 -31.27 -23.16 36.00
C PHE A 13 -30.28 -22.06 35.59
N LEU A 14 -29.03 -22.23 36.03
CA LEU A 14 -27.91 -21.45 35.55
C LEU A 14 -27.53 -22.05 34.19
N LEU A 15 -28.13 -21.51 33.12
CA LEU A 15 -27.64 -21.71 31.76
C LEU A 15 -26.30 -20.98 31.68
N VAL A 16 -25.21 -21.72 31.90
CA VAL A 16 -23.86 -21.28 31.51
C VAL A 16 -23.82 -21.35 29.99
N SER A 17 -24.25 -20.28 29.33
CA SER A 17 -23.99 -20.06 27.92
C SER A 17 -22.49 -19.78 27.77
N ILE A 18 -21.75 -20.82 27.41
CA ILE A 18 -20.38 -20.68 26.90
C ILE A 18 -20.49 -19.92 25.58
N LEU A 19 -20.39 -18.59 25.65
CA LEU A 19 -20.09 -17.75 24.50
C LEU A 19 -18.68 -18.10 24.04
N LEU A 20 -18.58 -19.07 23.13
CA LEU A 20 -17.44 -19.23 22.26
C LEU A 20 -17.34 -17.92 21.45
N PHE A 21 -16.54 -16.97 21.93
CA PHE A 21 -16.08 -15.86 21.11
C PHE A 21 -15.16 -16.46 20.04
N SER A 22 -15.76 -16.98 18.97
CA SER A 22 -15.06 -17.08 17.71
C SER A 22 -14.61 -15.66 17.39
N ASN A 23 -13.30 -15.39 17.46
CA ASN A 23 -12.74 -14.13 17.00
C ASN A 23 -13.15 -13.98 15.54
N VAL A 24 -14.20 -13.19 15.28
CA VAL A 24 -14.57 -12.82 13.93
C VAL A 24 -13.53 -11.81 13.50
N TYR A 25 -12.54 -12.27 12.74
CA TYR A 25 -11.64 -11.35 12.02
C TYR A 25 -12.47 -10.71 10.92
N VAL A 26 -13.07 -9.56 11.21
CA VAL A 26 -13.78 -8.79 10.19
C VAL A 26 -12.73 -8.20 9.25
N ALA A 27 -12.70 -8.69 8.01
CA ALA A 27 -11.95 -8.05 6.94
C ALA A 27 -12.70 -6.78 6.52
N PHE A 28 -12.01 -5.65 6.49
CA PHE A 28 -12.57 -4.39 5.98
C PHE A 28 -11.71 -3.90 4.82
N ALA A 29 -12.34 -3.72 3.66
CA ALA A 29 -11.70 -3.18 2.46
C ALA A 29 -12.33 -1.84 2.11
N ALA A 30 -11.49 -0.87 1.75
CA ALA A 30 -11.91 0.43 1.25
C ALA A 30 -11.23 0.68 -0.09
N SER A 31 -12.01 0.67 -1.17
CA SER A 31 -11.52 0.85 -2.54
C SER A 31 -11.67 2.29 -3.02
N SER A 32 -10.75 2.74 -3.87
CA SER A 32 -10.92 3.95 -4.67
C SER A 32 -12.02 3.74 -5.74
N PRO A 33 -12.57 4.82 -6.31
CA PRO A 33 -13.28 4.74 -7.58
C PRO A 33 -12.37 4.18 -8.68
N THR A 34 -12.95 3.44 -9.63
CA THR A 34 -12.26 2.96 -10.82
C THR A 34 -11.89 4.13 -11.75
N GLN A 35 -10.67 4.11 -12.25
CA GLN A 35 -10.15 4.99 -13.30
C GLN A 35 -9.93 4.20 -14.58
N TYR A 36 -9.82 4.92 -15.69
CA TYR A 36 -9.66 4.35 -17.02
C TYR A 36 -8.55 5.09 -17.78
N ALA A 37 -7.83 4.36 -18.63
CA ALA A 37 -6.85 4.93 -19.55
C ALA A 37 -6.80 4.12 -20.84
N THR A 38 -6.58 4.80 -21.98
CA THR A 38 -6.31 4.15 -23.27
C THR A 38 -4.85 4.41 -23.63
N VAL A 39 -4.04 3.36 -23.74
CA VAL A 39 -2.61 3.46 -24.06
C VAL A 39 -2.26 2.39 -25.08
N TYR A 40 -1.58 2.80 -26.15
CA TYR A 40 -1.11 1.89 -27.21
C TYR A 40 -2.20 0.96 -27.76
N SER A 41 -3.40 1.53 -28.00
CA SER A 41 -4.60 0.81 -28.48
C SER A 41 -5.20 -0.23 -27.53
N HIS A 42 -4.83 -0.20 -26.26
CA HIS A 42 -5.45 -0.98 -25.18
C HIS A 42 -6.20 -0.07 -24.22
N ASP A 43 -7.38 -0.51 -23.81
CA ASP A 43 -8.22 0.15 -22.81
C ASP A 43 -8.03 -0.56 -21.47
N TYR A 44 -7.67 0.21 -20.44
CA TYR A 44 -7.43 -0.30 -19.10
C TYR A 44 -8.42 0.31 -18.12
N SER A 45 -8.93 -0.49 -17.19
CA SER A 45 -9.46 0.00 -15.93
C SER A 45 -8.58 -0.37 -14.76
N TYR A 46 -8.54 0.50 -13.76
CA TYR A 46 -7.72 0.28 -12.59
C TYR A 46 -8.28 0.98 -11.36
N PHE A 47 -8.02 0.38 -10.20
CA PHE A 47 -8.37 0.93 -8.89
C PHE A 47 -7.42 0.37 -7.84
N ASN A 48 -7.42 0.98 -6.65
CA ASN A 48 -6.68 0.44 -5.52
C ASN A 48 -7.61 0.27 -4.31
N ALA A 49 -7.14 -0.46 -3.30
CA ALA A 49 -7.81 -0.49 -2.02
C ALA A 49 -6.82 -0.68 -0.87
N ALA A 50 -7.16 -0.10 0.28
CA ALA A 50 -6.58 -0.50 1.55
C ALA A 50 -7.49 -1.54 2.22
N VAL A 51 -6.88 -2.55 2.83
CA VAL A 51 -7.58 -3.66 3.47
C VAL A 51 -7.00 -3.86 4.86
N SER A 52 -7.85 -3.87 5.89
CA SER A 52 -7.52 -4.25 7.25
C SER A 52 -8.01 -5.68 7.50
N LEU A 53 -7.10 -6.57 7.87
CA LEU A 53 -7.35 -7.96 8.24
C LEU A 53 -6.83 -8.20 9.67
N GLY A 54 -7.18 -9.33 10.27
CA GLY A 54 -6.62 -9.73 11.57
C GLY A 54 -5.09 -9.78 11.63
N THR A 55 -4.44 -10.01 10.48
CA THR A 55 -2.98 -10.12 10.34
C THR A 55 -2.26 -8.78 10.12
N GLY A 56 -2.98 -7.71 9.77
CA GLY A 56 -2.39 -6.43 9.40
C GLY A 56 -3.20 -5.65 8.39
N ALA A 57 -2.75 -4.43 8.09
CA ALA A 57 -3.22 -3.65 6.96
C ALA A 57 -2.37 -3.93 5.71
N ARG A 58 -2.97 -3.94 4.52
CA ARG A 58 -2.25 -4.01 3.23
C ARG A 58 -2.95 -3.16 2.18
N ALA A 59 -2.23 -2.81 1.11
CA ALA A 59 -2.81 -2.23 -0.09
C ALA A 59 -2.79 -3.24 -1.24
N TYR A 60 -3.67 -3.04 -2.22
CA TYR A 60 -3.47 -3.59 -3.55
C TYR A 60 -3.86 -2.59 -4.62
N VAL A 61 -3.30 -2.76 -5.81
CA VAL A 61 -3.75 -2.10 -7.05
C VAL A 61 -4.13 -3.17 -8.04
N SER A 62 -5.29 -3.01 -8.67
CA SER A 62 -5.83 -3.91 -9.68
C SER A 62 -5.87 -3.18 -11.01
N VAL A 63 -5.47 -3.88 -12.07
CA VAL A 63 -5.56 -3.44 -13.47
C VAL A 63 -6.30 -4.53 -14.25
N GLN A 64 -7.20 -4.13 -15.13
CA GLN A 64 -7.93 -4.99 -16.05
C GLN A 64 -7.79 -4.44 -17.47
N ASN A 65 -7.65 -5.33 -18.45
CA ASN A 65 -7.88 -5.01 -19.85
C ASN A 65 -9.39 -5.02 -20.15
N ASP A 66 -9.90 -3.92 -20.68
CA ASP A 66 -11.28 -3.70 -21.07
C ASP A 66 -11.47 -3.52 -22.58
N ASP A 67 -10.43 -3.71 -23.40
CA ASP A 67 -10.48 -3.52 -24.86
C ASP A 67 -11.31 -4.58 -25.61
N GLY A 68 -11.75 -5.64 -24.92
CA GLY A 68 -12.53 -6.74 -25.49
C GLY A 68 -11.77 -7.66 -26.45
N THR A 69 -10.44 -7.49 -26.57
CA THR A 69 -9.56 -8.26 -27.46
C THR A 69 -8.92 -9.47 -26.78
N GLY A 70 -9.05 -9.58 -25.46
CA GLY A 70 -8.54 -10.70 -24.66
C GLY A 70 -7.45 -10.25 -23.69
N GLY A 71 -6.44 -11.10 -23.51
CA GLY A 71 -5.27 -10.75 -22.70
C GLY A 71 -4.31 -9.80 -23.43
N ILE A 72 -3.45 -9.18 -22.64
CA ILE A 72 -2.39 -8.26 -23.02
C ILE A 72 -1.05 -8.95 -22.82
N ALA A 73 -0.09 -8.63 -23.69
CA ALA A 73 1.24 -9.25 -23.67
C ALA A 73 2.02 -8.97 -22.38
N ALA A 74 3.03 -9.81 -22.12
CA ALA A 74 3.97 -9.61 -21.03
C ALA A 74 4.60 -8.20 -21.09
N GLY A 75 4.72 -7.56 -19.93
CA GLY A 75 5.34 -6.26 -19.75
C GLY A 75 4.47 -5.07 -20.12
N TYR A 76 3.28 -5.26 -20.67
CA TYR A 76 2.44 -4.13 -21.12
C TYR A 76 1.72 -3.42 -19.98
N MET A 77 1.49 -4.08 -18.85
CA MET A 77 0.90 -3.47 -17.67
C MET A 77 1.77 -3.70 -16.44
N GLY A 78 1.83 -2.71 -15.58
CA GLY A 78 2.49 -2.76 -14.30
C GLY A 78 1.72 -2.05 -13.20
N GLY A 79 2.02 -2.42 -11.97
CA GLY A 79 1.42 -1.85 -10.77
C GLY A 79 2.42 -1.70 -9.64
N ASN A 80 2.33 -0.56 -8.96
CA ASN A 80 2.99 -0.29 -7.70
C ASN A 80 1.93 -0.07 -6.63
N ALA A 81 1.57 -1.13 -5.92
CA ALA A 81 0.69 -1.01 -4.77
C ALA A 81 1.44 -0.27 -3.66
N LYS A 82 0.90 0.85 -3.18
CA LYS A 82 1.49 1.63 -2.07
C LYS A 82 0.47 1.78 -0.95
N LEU A 83 0.86 1.36 0.25
CA LEU A 83 0.13 1.56 1.50
C LEU A 83 0.80 2.69 2.28
N TYR A 84 0.04 3.72 2.61
CA TYR A 84 0.49 4.83 3.43
C TYR A 84 -0.17 4.77 4.81
N ASN A 85 0.55 5.21 5.84
CA ASN A 85 -0.06 5.54 7.12
C ASN A 85 -0.71 6.94 7.07
N SER A 86 -1.41 7.33 8.15
CA SER A 86 -2.10 8.63 8.26
C SER A 86 -1.20 9.84 8.08
N ASN A 87 0.11 9.68 8.32
CA ASN A 87 1.09 10.75 8.24
C ASN A 87 1.74 10.85 6.86
N GLY A 88 1.28 10.04 5.89
CA GLY A 88 1.77 10.08 4.53
C GLY A 88 3.11 9.39 4.32
N ILE A 89 3.52 8.52 5.25
CA ILE A 89 4.70 7.67 5.09
C ILE A 89 4.32 6.42 4.31
N ILE A 90 5.15 6.02 3.35
CA ILE A 90 4.99 4.74 2.66
C ILE A 90 5.34 3.62 3.64
N SER A 91 4.32 2.92 4.15
CA SER A 91 4.51 1.78 5.06
C SER A 91 4.86 0.50 4.31
N LYS A 92 4.29 0.30 3.13
CA LYS A 92 4.58 -0.85 2.25
C LYS A 92 4.43 -0.46 0.79
N SER A 93 5.27 -1.04 -0.07
CA SER A 93 5.15 -0.94 -1.52
C SER A 93 5.54 -2.27 -2.16
N THR A 94 5.04 -2.55 -3.37
CA THR A 94 5.51 -3.65 -4.22
C THR A 94 6.74 -3.28 -5.05
N GLY A 95 7.12 -2.00 -5.07
CA GLY A 95 7.84 -1.44 -6.21
C GLY A 95 6.96 -1.47 -7.47
N MET A 96 7.39 -0.82 -8.54
CA MET A 96 6.73 -1.03 -9.83
C MET A 96 7.06 -2.45 -10.32
N GLN A 97 6.04 -3.29 -10.42
CA GLN A 97 6.14 -4.65 -10.96
C GLN A 97 5.33 -4.76 -12.24
N TYR A 98 5.83 -5.49 -13.21
CA TYR A 98 5.22 -5.66 -14.53
C TYR A 98 4.81 -7.10 -14.73
N THR A 99 3.77 -7.33 -15.54
CA THR A 99 3.38 -8.69 -15.94
C THR A 99 4.51 -9.34 -16.73
N ASP A 100 4.74 -10.63 -16.56
CA ASP A 100 5.75 -11.41 -17.29
C ASP A 100 5.12 -12.49 -18.19
N ASP A 101 3.79 -12.50 -18.29
CA ASP A 101 2.99 -13.39 -19.12
C ASP A 101 1.80 -12.65 -19.76
N TYR A 102 1.10 -13.33 -20.65
CA TYR A 102 -0.15 -12.90 -21.26
C TYR A 102 -1.29 -12.92 -20.22
N VAL A 103 -1.87 -11.76 -19.91
CA VAL A 103 -2.88 -11.63 -18.85
C VAL A 103 -4.06 -10.75 -19.25
N VAL A 104 -5.26 -11.07 -18.77
CA VAL A 104 -6.45 -10.20 -18.94
C VAL A 104 -6.52 -9.10 -17.89
N GLY A 105 -5.85 -9.29 -16.76
CA GLY A 105 -5.81 -8.35 -15.64
C GLY A 105 -4.91 -8.90 -14.56
N TRP A 106 -4.50 -8.03 -13.63
CA TRP A 106 -3.60 -8.40 -12.55
C TRP A 106 -3.83 -7.53 -11.32
N ALA A 107 -3.53 -8.08 -10.14
CA ALA A 107 -3.52 -7.33 -8.90
C ALA A 107 -2.19 -7.50 -8.18
N TRP A 108 -1.60 -6.38 -7.77
CA TRP A 108 -0.38 -6.34 -7.00
C TRP A 108 -0.71 -6.06 -5.53
N TYR A 109 -0.27 -6.92 -4.63
CA TYR A 109 -0.54 -6.80 -3.20
C TYR A 109 0.71 -6.44 -2.43
N THR A 110 0.60 -5.48 -1.52
CA THR A 110 1.65 -5.27 -0.52
C THR A 110 1.64 -6.40 0.51
N ASN A 111 2.79 -6.61 1.14
CA ASN A 111 2.90 -7.31 2.42
C ASN A 111 2.08 -6.56 3.47
N TYR A 112 1.86 -7.20 4.62
CA TYR A 112 1.12 -6.61 5.73
C TYR A 112 1.97 -5.60 6.50
N ALA A 113 1.43 -4.41 6.73
CA ALA A 113 1.82 -3.54 7.83
C ALA A 113 1.19 -4.08 9.12
N THR A 114 2.02 -4.38 10.12
CA THR A 114 1.59 -5.02 11.38
C THR A 114 1.61 -4.08 12.58
N TRP A 115 1.95 -2.81 12.38
CA TRP A 115 1.85 -1.77 13.40
C TRP A 115 0.43 -1.21 13.43
N SER A 116 -0.01 -0.83 14.61
CA SER A 116 -1.28 -0.14 14.82
C SER A 116 -1.27 1.20 14.10
N GLY A 117 -2.35 1.51 13.40
CA GLY A 117 -2.47 2.77 12.69
C GLY A 117 -3.68 2.85 11.78
N THR A 118 -3.82 4.02 11.18
CA THR A 118 -4.78 4.26 10.10
C THR A 118 -4.01 4.30 8.79
N TYR A 119 -4.49 3.55 7.81
CA TYR A 119 -3.83 3.32 6.55
C TYR A 119 -4.73 3.60 5.36
N TYR A 120 -4.16 3.99 4.22
CA TYR A 120 -4.88 4.13 2.95
C TYR A 120 -3.96 3.76 1.78
N ALA A 121 -4.55 3.46 0.63
CA ALA A 121 -3.81 3.19 -0.60
C ALA A 121 -3.76 4.44 -1.49
N LYS A 122 -2.60 4.71 -2.09
CA LYS A 122 -2.43 5.68 -3.21
C LYS A 122 -1.37 5.11 -4.14
N SER A 123 -1.81 4.14 -4.95
CA SER A 123 -0.94 3.32 -5.80
C SER A 123 -0.65 3.99 -7.14
N GLN A 124 0.24 3.40 -7.94
CA GLN A 124 0.51 3.83 -9.31
C GLN A 124 0.38 2.63 -10.26
N VAL A 125 -0.01 2.88 -11.50
CA VAL A 125 -0.01 1.90 -12.60
C VAL A 125 0.85 2.42 -13.75
N ALA A 126 1.35 1.51 -14.58
CA ALA A 126 2.18 1.83 -15.74
C ALA A 126 1.72 1.01 -16.94
N PHE A 127 1.56 1.65 -18.10
CA PHE A 127 1.12 0.99 -19.34
C PHE A 127 2.12 1.25 -20.46
N TYR A 128 2.49 0.19 -21.19
CA TYR A 128 3.47 0.28 -22.27
C TYR A 128 2.89 1.12 -23.41
N ASN A 129 3.63 2.14 -23.84
CA ASN A 129 3.20 3.12 -24.84
C ASN A 129 3.88 2.94 -26.21
N GLY A 130 4.70 1.90 -26.37
CA GLY A 130 5.49 1.64 -27.58
C GLY A 130 6.95 2.12 -27.50
N ASP A 131 7.28 3.00 -26.55
CA ASP A 131 8.64 3.56 -26.33
C ASP A 131 8.87 3.85 -24.82
N GLY A 132 8.48 2.89 -23.98
CA GLY A 132 8.49 3.02 -22.53
C GLY A 132 7.06 2.94 -21.95
N TYR A 133 6.79 3.74 -20.92
CA TYR A 133 5.58 3.60 -20.11
C TYR A 133 4.93 4.92 -19.75
N ASP A 134 3.62 5.00 -19.98
CA ASP A 134 2.78 6.03 -19.38
C ASP A 134 2.42 5.60 -17.96
N LYS A 135 2.66 6.46 -16.98
CA LYS A 135 2.40 6.21 -15.56
C LYS A 135 1.21 7.01 -15.08
N PHE A 136 0.34 6.38 -14.31
CA PHE A 136 -0.87 7.00 -13.79
C PHE A 136 -0.99 6.79 -12.29
N ASP A 137 -1.22 7.87 -11.57
CA ASP A 137 -1.57 7.80 -10.16
C ASP A 137 -3.00 7.32 -9.99
N VAL A 138 -3.19 6.41 -9.03
CA VAL A 138 -4.49 5.88 -8.67
C VAL A 138 -5.03 6.69 -7.49
N ASN A 139 -6.30 7.06 -7.59
CA ASN A 139 -7.03 7.82 -6.58
C ASN A 139 -6.84 7.21 -5.20
N LYS A 140 -6.70 8.10 -4.21
CA LYS A 140 -6.57 7.70 -2.81
C LYS A 140 -7.81 6.91 -2.37
N SER A 141 -7.60 5.76 -1.73
CA SER A 141 -8.68 5.02 -1.09
C SER A 141 -9.17 5.72 0.18
N PRO A 142 -10.40 5.44 0.65
CA PRO A 142 -10.74 5.72 2.04
C PRO A 142 -9.79 4.98 2.98
N SER A 143 -9.65 5.50 4.20
CA SER A 143 -8.73 4.93 5.19
C SER A 143 -9.36 3.73 5.91
N VAL A 144 -8.52 2.77 6.28
CA VAL A 144 -8.83 1.65 7.15
C VAL A 144 -8.02 1.76 8.44
N SER A 145 -8.59 1.34 9.56
CA SER A 145 -7.84 1.25 10.82
C SER A 145 -7.44 -0.19 11.10
N TYR A 146 -6.20 -0.37 11.54
CA TYR A 146 -5.69 -1.63 12.05
C TYR A 146 -5.19 -1.43 13.48
N SER A 147 -5.63 -2.29 14.38
CA SER A 147 -5.31 -2.23 15.80
C SER A 147 -4.54 -3.47 16.20
N SER A 148 -3.36 -3.28 16.78
CA SER A 148 -2.52 -4.34 17.34
C SER A 148 -1.87 -3.88 18.65
N SER A 149 -1.13 -4.77 19.32
CA SER A 149 -0.28 -4.39 20.45
C SER A 149 1.04 -3.73 20.02
N LYS A 150 1.40 -3.79 18.73
CA LYS A 150 2.62 -3.16 18.18
C LYS A 150 2.28 -1.73 17.76
N SER A 151 2.89 -0.74 18.39
CA SER A 151 2.77 0.67 17.98
C SER A 151 4.13 1.20 17.52
N ASN A 152 4.16 1.96 16.43
CA ASN A 152 5.38 2.62 15.98
C ASN A 152 5.46 4.01 16.63
N THR A 153 6.38 4.19 17.58
CA THR A 153 6.59 5.45 18.31
C THR A 153 7.71 6.32 17.74
N GLN A 154 8.32 5.94 16.60
CA GLN A 154 9.42 6.69 15.99
C GLN A 154 8.96 7.93 15.20
N MET A 155 7.65 8.17 15.16
CA MET A 155 7.07 9.33 14.49
C MET A 155 7.25 10.59 15.36
N THR A 156 8.18 11.46 14.97
CA THR A 156 8.39 12.77 15.59
C THR A 156 7.61 13.86 14.84
N GLU A 157 7.31 14.99 15.49
CA GLU A 157 6.73 16.17 14.83
C GLU A 157 7.61 16.66 13.67
N GLU A 158 8.91 16.40 13.72
CA GLU A 158 9.85 16.71 12.66
C GLU A 158 9.64 15.90 11.37
N LEU A 159 9.02 14.72 11.44
CA LEU A 159 8.68 13.86 10.30
C LEU A 159 7.30 14.16 9.71
N ALA A 160 6.45 14.88 10.46
CA ALA A 160 5.17 15.42 9.99
C ALA A 160 5.38 16.69 9.14
N ILE A 161 6.34 16.63 8.21
CA ILE A 161 6.74 17.80 7.41
C ILE A 161 5.66 18.07 6.38
N SER A 162 5.12 19.30 6.36
CA SER A 162 4.14 19.76 5.38
C SER A 162 4.74 20.17 4.03
N GLU A 163 6.08 20.20 3.91
CA GLU A 163 6.84 20.65 2.73
C GLU A 163 8.16 19.88 2.61
N TYR A 164 8.86 19.99 1.47
CA TYR A 164 10.20 19.40 1.35
C TYR A 164 11.25 20.21 2.11
N LYS A 165 12.12 19.49 2.82
CA LYS A 165 13.37 20.03 3.37
C LYS A 165 14.51 19.76 2.40
N ILE A 166 15.60 20.52 2.54
CA ILE A 166 16.82 20.35 1.75
C ILE A 166 17.96 19.98 2.71
N ASN A 167 18.72 18.94 2.40
CA ASN A 167 19.86 18.53 3.20
C ASN A 167 21.17 19.26 2.78
N GLU A 168 22.28 19.00 3.46
CA GLU A 168 23.57 19.65 3.17
C GLU A 168 24.12 19.35 1.76
N ASN A 169 23.63 18.30 1.08
CA ASN A 169 24.00 17.97 -0.30
C ASN A 169 23.11 18.65 -1.34
N GLY A 170 22.08 19.41 -0.91
CA GLY A 170 21.10 20.01 -1.81
C GLY A 170 19.97 19.06 -2.23
N GLU A 171 19.86 17.86 -1.64
CA GLU A 171 18.81 16.90 -1.96
C GLU A 171 17.50 17.29 -1.23
N LYS A 172 16.38 17.26 -1.95
CA LYS A 172 15.04 17.46 -1.40
C LYS A 172 14.57 16.17 -0.74
N TYR A 173 14.00 16.28 0.45
CA TYR A 173 13.47 15.13 1.17
C TYR A 173 12.12 15.41 1.84
N GLY A 174 11.25 14.38 1.85
CA GLY A 174 9.92 14.43 2.45
C GLY A 174 8.95 13.39 1.87
N SER A 175 7.65 13.53 2.17
CA SER A 175 6.64 12.62 1.62
C SER A 175 6.33 12.92 0.15
N GLU A 176 6.32 11.90 -0.70
CA GLU A 176 5.94 12.06 -2.11
C GLU A 176 4.51 12.62 -2.31
N LEU A 177 3.67 12.62 -1.28
CA LEU A 177 2.32 13.19 -1.35
C LEU A 177 2.28 14.71 -1.52
N TYR A 178 3.40 15.41 -1.29
CA TYR A 178 3.53 16.84 -1.53
C TYR A 178 3.96 17.20 -2.96
N ALA A 179 4.13 16.21 -3.85
CA ALA A 179 4.62 16.45 -5.20
C ALA A 179 3.71 17.40 -6.00
N ASP A 180 2.39 17.26 -5.86
CA ASP A 180 1.42 18.14 -6.53
C ASP A 180 1.54 19.61 -6.08
N ILE A 181 1.97 19.84 -4.83
CA ILE A 181 2.14 21.16 -4.25
C ILE A 181 3.51 21.74 -4.61
N CYS A 182 4.56 20.91 -4.58
CA CYS A 182 5.94 21.30 -4.86
C CYS A 182 6.27 21.32 -6.36
N GLY A 183 5.44 20.70 -7.20
CA GLY A 183 5.62 20.58 -8.65
C GLY A 183 6.57 19.46 -9.09
N GLU A 184 7.16 18.71 -8.14
CA GLU A 184 8.10 17.62 -8.40
C GLU A 184 8.17 16.66 -7.21
N LEU A 185 8.70 15.46 -7.42
CA LEU A 185 9.02 14.52 -6.34
C LEU A 185 10.33 14.91 -5.64
N PRO A 186 10.50 14.60 -4.34
CA PRO A 186 11.76 14.84 -3.66
C PRO A 186 12.80 13.79 -4.10
N ASP A 187 14.08 14.08 -3.96
CA ASP A 187 15.16 13.12 -4.21
C ASP A 187 15.12 11.93 -3.23
N LEU A 188 14.67 12.20 -2.00
CA LEU A 188 14.58 11.27 -0.88
C LEU A 188 13.13 11.21 -0.36
N ILE A 189 12.47 10.07 -0.57
CA ILE A 189 11.05 9.85 -0.26
C ILE A 189 10.89 9.18 1.10
N LEU A 190 10.08 9.79 1.96
CA LEU A 190 9.79 9.32 3.32
C LEU A 190 9.11 7.93 3.31
N ALA A 191 9.72 6.97 3.98
CA ALA A 191 9.28 5.58 4.01
C ALA A 191 9.55 4.91 5.36
N GLU A 192 8.81 3.82 5.62
CA GLU A 192 9.00 2.94 6.76
C GLU A 192 9.78 1.69 6.31
N GLY A 193 10.93 1.47 6.92
CA GLY A 193 11.81 0.34 6.68
C GLY A 193 11.20 -1.01 7.08
N LYS A 194 11.94 -2.06 6.75
CA LYS A 194 11.53 -3.45 7.02
C LYS A 194 11.21 -3.71 8.49
N ASN A 195 11.93 -3.10 9.45
CA ASN A 195 11.70 -3.30 10.88
C ASN A 195 10.99 -2.12 11.55
N GLY A 196 10.40 -1.22 10.77
CA GLY A 196 9.62 -0.08 11.28
C GLY A 196 10.43 1.20 11.48
N GLU A 197 11.71 1.21 11.10
CA GLU A 197 12.54 2.41 11.11
C GLU A 197 11.98 3.45 10.13
N ILE A 198 11.85 4.71 10.55
CA ILE A 198 11.45 5.77 9.63
C ILE A 198 12.69 6.40 9.01
N GLY A 199 12.72 6.46 7.68
CA GLY A 199 13.82 7.02 6.92
C GLY A 199 13.39 7.42 5.52
N TYR A 200 14.35 7.44 4.60
CA TYR A 200 14.12 7.89 3.23
C TYR A 200 14.67 6.89 2.22
N VAL A 201 13.92 6.63 1.16
CA VAL A 201 14.40 5.88 0.00
C VAL A 201 14.68 6.85 -1.15
N ARG A 202 15.64 6.53 -2.01
CA ARG A 202 15.90 7.38 -3.18
C ARG A 202 14.75 7.28 -4.17
N ASN A 203 14.34 8.41 -4.72
CA ASN A 203 13.28 8.46 -5.73
C ASN A 203 13.63 7.64 -6.98
N ILE A 204 14.89 7.70 -7.42
CA ILE A 204 15.37 6.92 -8.58
C ILE A 204 15.29 5.40 -8.36
N ASP A 205 15.40 4.94 -7.11
CA ASP A 205 15.34 3.52 -6.76
C ASP A 205 13.87 3.08 -6.53
N LEU A 206 13.03 3.97 -5.98
CA LEU A 206 11.62 3.70 -5.71
C LEU A 206 10.75 3.78 -6.98
N ASN A 207 11.04 4.73 -7.86
CA ASN A 207 10.26 5.06 -9.05
C ASN A 207 11.13 5.00 -10.33
N PRO A 208 11.73 3.83 -10.66
CA PRO A 208 12.55 3.67 -11.86
C PRO A 208 11.74 3.93 -13.14
N ASP A 209 12.41 4.29 -14.22
CA ASP A 209 11.81 4.68 -15.49
C ASP A 209 12.30 3.80 -16.66
N PRO A 210 11.83 2.54 -16.76
CA PRO A 210 12.25 1.61 -17.81
C PRO A 210 11.78 2.11 -19.19
N LYS A 211 12.60 1.87 -20.21
CA LYS A 211 12.31 2.26 -21.60
C LYS A 211 11.94 1.07 -22.47
N THR A 212 12.26 -0.14 -22.02
CA THR A 212 11.95 -1.39 -22.72
C THR A 212 11.14 -2.34 -21.83
N ILE A 213 10.46 -3.28 -22.48
CA ILE A 213 9.73 -4.36 -21.80
C ILE A 213 10.71 -5.22 -20.99
N GLU A 214 11.89 -5.49 -21.53
CA GLU A 214 12.93 -6.28 -20.87
C GLU A 214 13.43 -5.60 -19.59
N GLU A 215 13.68 -4.28 -19.64
CA GLU A 215 14.03 -3.50 -18.46
C GLU A 215 12.91 -3.53 -17.42
N ALA A 216 11.67 -3.33 -17.85
CA ALA A 216 10.50 -3.33 -16.97
C ALA A 216 10.32 -4.68 -16.25
N ILE A 217 10.38 -5.80 -16.97
CA ILE A 217 10.30 -7.14 -16.38
C ILE A 217 11.53 -7.41 -15.49
N ALA A 218 12.71 -6.88 -15.82
CA ALA A 218 13.89 -7.02 -14.97
C ALA A 218 13.74 -6.34 -13.60
N LEU A 219 12.95 -5.26 -13.50
CA LEU A 219 12.64 -4.60 -12.21
C LEU A 219 11.93 -5.54 -11.24
N ASN A 220 11.17 -6.53 -11.73
CA ASN A 220 10.55 -7.55 -10.89
C ASN A 220 11.59 -8.30 -10.05
N LYS A 221 12.88 -8.30 -10.40
CA LYS A 221 13.93 -8.97 -9.62
C LYS A 221 14.43 -8.16 -8.43
N ILE A 222 14.16 -6.85 -8.36
CA ILE A 222 14.59 -5.98 -7.26
C ILE A 222 13.72 -6.23 -6.03
N THR A 223 14.29 -6.77 -4.95
CA THR A 223 13.55 -7.18 -3.75
C THR A 223 13.56 -6.13 -2.65
N GLU A 224 14.56 -5.26 -2.63
CA GLU A 224 14.74 -4.25 -1.60
C GLU A 224 15.65 -3.14 -2.10
N ILE A 225 15.53 -1.97 -1.46
CA ILE A 225 16.37 -0.79 -1.70
C ILE A 225 16.87 -0.24 -0.35
N PRO A 226 17.98 0.52 -0.30
CA PRO A 226 18.47 1.06 0.95
C PRO A 226 17.52 2.09 1.55
N LEU A 227 17.45 2.12 2.89
CA LEU A 227 16.79 3.17 3.66
C LEU A 227 17.85 4.07 4.27
N TYR A 228 17.76 5.36 3.99
CA TYR A 228 18.71 6.38 4.42
C TYR A 228 18.16 7.26 5.54
N SER A 229 19.07 7.89 6.28
CA SER A 229 18.78 9.10 7.06
C SER A 229 18.50 10.29 6.12
N SER A 230 18.05 11.42 6.67
CA SER A 230 17.76 12.65 5.92
C SER A 230 19.00 13.26 5.22
N ASP A 231 20.20 12.84 5.59
CA ASP A 231 21.46 13.24 4.95
C ASP A 231 21.69 12.58 3.57
N GLY A 232 20.84 11.63 3.16
CA GLY A 232 20.93 10.89 1.89
C GLY A 232 22.14 9.95 1.79
N LYS A 233 22.97 9.84 2.82
CA LYS A 233 24.24 9.09 2.79
C LYS A 233 24.27 7.96 3.81
N THR A 234 23.79 8.21 5.01
CA THR A 234 23.82 7.23 6.10
C THR A 234 22.72 6.21 5.88
N VAL A 235 23.10 4.98 5.54
CA VAL A 235 22.16 3.85 5.46
C VAL A 235 21.77 3.41 6.87
N ILE A 236 20.47 3.45 7.17
CA ILE A 236 19.90 3.10 8.48
C ILE A 236 19.06 1.82 8.43
N GLY A 237 18.84 1.25 7.24
CA GLY A 237 18.10 0.01 7.07
C GLY A 237 17.84 -0.32 5.61
N THR A 238 16.80 -1.13 5.37
CA THR A 238 16.31 -1.46 4.03
C THR A 238 14.80 -1.26 3.94
N PHE A 239 14.35 -0.91 2.75
CA PHE A 239 12.95 -0.88 2.36
C PHE A 239 12.66 -2.07 1.45
N GLU A 240 11.86 -3.01 1.94
CA GLU A 240 11.56 -4.27 1.24
C GLU A 240 10.35 -4.11 0.32
N PHE A 241 10.53 -4.49 -0.94
CA PHE A 241 9.44 -4.56 -1.91
C PHE A 241 8.63 -5.85 -1.73
N SER A 242 7.32 -5.66 -1.62
CA SER A 242 6.35 -6.74 -1.49
C SER A 242 6.28 -7.55 -2.77
N ARG A 243 6.18 -8.87 -2.64
CA ARG A 243 6.12 -9.80 -3.76
C ARG A 243 4.67 -10.18 -4.00
N SER A 244 4.11 -9.70 -5.10
CA SER A 244 2.80 -10.15 -5.54
C SER A 244 2.97 -11.36 -6.45
N SER A 245 2.81 -12.56 -5.90
CA SER A 245 2.51 -13.74 -6.73
C SER A 245 1.02 -13.66 -7.04
N GLY A 246 0.65 -13.30 -8.27
CA GLY A 246 -0.73 -13.48 -8.70
C GLY A 246 -1.09 -14.96 -8.64
N ILE A 247 -2.35 -15.24 -8.35
CA ILE A 247 -2.89 -16.59 -8.52
C ILE A 247 -3.08 -16.73 -10.03
N HIS A 248 -2.19 -17.47 -10.69
CA HIS A 248 -2.33 -17.87 -12.10
C HIS A 248 -3.52 -18.82 -12.27
#